data_AF-A0A1R3V215-F1
#
_entry.id   AF-A0A1R3V215-F1
#
_cell.length_a   1.000
_cell.length_b   1.000
_cell.length_c   1.000
_cell.angle_alpha   90.00
_cell.angle_beta   90.00
_cell.angle_gamma   90.00
#
_symmetry.space_group_name_H-M   'P 1'
#
loop_
_entity.id
_entity.type
_entity.pdbx_description
1 polymer ?
#
loop_
_entity_poly.entity_id
_entity_poly.type
_entity_poly.pdbx_seq_one_letter_code
_entity_poly.pdbx_strand_id
1 'polypeptide(L)' 'MKKTMTLNLTDAEMQALEKLSGKKDLTKTAVLRQALKLYQLVDVRLEQGGKLFFEDDATKEKAELMVL' A
#
# COMPACT_ATOMS: atom_id res chain seq x y z
N MET A 1 9.75 -16.07 -14.84
CA MET A 1 8.95 -15.71 -16.03
C MET A 1 7.95 -14.63 -15.62
N LYS A 2 7.84 -13.50 -16.33
CA LYS A 2 6.87 -12.44 -16.01
C LYS A 2 5.49 -12.84 -16.54
N LYS A 3 4.42 -12.61 -15.75
CA LYS A 3 3.03 -12.82 -16.16
C LYS A 3 2.34 -11.46 -16.33
N THR A 4 1.48 -11.33 -17.34
CA THR A 4 0.66 -10.13 -17.58
C THR A 4 -0.64 -10.25 -16.80
N MET A 5 -1.09 -9.14 -16.23
CA MET A 5 -2.42 -8.99 -15.63
C MET A 5 -3.10 -7.77 -16.24
N THR A 6 -4.43 -7.84 -16.39
CA THR A 6 -5.28 -6.69 -16.71
C THR A 6 -6.16 -6.45 -15.51
N LEU A 7 -6.23 -5.19 -15.06
CA LEU A 7 -7.02 -4.78 -13.91
C LEU A 7 -7.95 -3.66 -14.36
N ASN A 8 -9.25 -3.84 -14.17
CA ASN A 8 -10.22 -2.77 -14.33
C ASN A 8 -10.31 -2.02 -13.01
N LEU A 9 -10.28 -0.69 -13.08
CA LEU A 9 -10.39 0.20 -11.94
C LEU A 9 -11.64 1.05 -12.11
N THR A 10 -12.32 1.31 -11.02
CA THR A 10 -13.27 2.43 -10.94
C THR A 10 -12.54 3.76 -11.11
N ASP A 11 -13.27 4.82 -11.45
CA ASP A 11 -12.71 6.16 -11.59
C ASP A 11 -12.00 6.62 -10.30
N ALA A 12 -12.58 6.31 -9.14
CA ALA A 12 -12.02 6.66 -7.85
C ALA A 12 -10.67 5.95 -7.58
N GLU A 13 -10.58 4.66 -7.89
CA GLU A 13 -9.34 3.90 -7.73
C GLU A 13 -8.26 4.38 -8.71
N MET A 14 -8.63 4.66 -9.96
CA MET A 14 -7.72 5.20 -10.95
C MET A 14 -7.19 6.57 -10.53
N GLN A 15 -8.07 7.48 -10.08
CA GLN A 15 -7.68 8.80 -9.59
C GLN A 15 -6.70 8.71 -8.40
N ALA A 16 -6.95 7.79 -7.46
CA ALA A 16 -6.05 7.54 -6.36
C ALA A 16 -4.67 7.05 -6.83
N LEU A 17 -4.64 6.12 -7.79
CA LEU A 17 -3.40 5.61 -8.39
C LEU A 17 -2.62 6.71 -9.11
N GLU A 18 -3.30 7.60 -9.83
CA GLU A 18 -2.68 8.75 -10.51
C GLU A 18 -2.09 9.75 -9.54
N LYS A 19 -2.82 10.10 -8.49
CA LYS A 19 -2.33 10.99 -7.43
C LYS A 19 -1.08 10.42 -6.76
N LEU A 20 -1.07 9.12 -6.45
CA LEU A 20 0.09 8.44 -5.86
C LEU A 20 1.27 8.38 -6.82
N SER A 21 1.01 8.11 -8.10
CA SER A 21 2.02 8.09 -9.16
C SER A 21 2.69 9.45 -9.29
N GLY A 22 1.91 10.54 -9.37
CA GLY A 22 2.42 11.90 -9.45
C GLY A 22 3.15 12.35 -8.18
N LYS A 23 2.63 12.04 -7.00
CA LYS A 23 3.26 12.40 -5.72
C LYS A 23 4.64 11.75 -5.53
N LYS A 24 4.82 10.53 -6.01
CA LYS A 24 6.04 9.74 -5.83
C LYS A 24 6.98 9.76 -7.03
N ASP A 25 6.60 10.43 -8.13
CA ASP A 25 7.28 10.36 -9.42
C ASP A 25 7.51 8.91 -9.89
N LEU A 26 6.44 8.10 -9.84
CA LEU A 26 6.47 6.68 -10.20
C LEU A 26 5.43 6.39 -11.28
N THR A 27 5.72 5.39 -12.12
CA THR A 27 4.69 4.85 -13.02
C THR A 27 3.58 4.16 -12.23
N LYS A 28 2.35 4.16 -12.76
CA LYS A 28 1.20 3.43 -12.20
C LYS A 28 1.53 1.96 -11.89
N THR A 29 2.27 1.29 -12.79
CA THR A 29 2.71 -0.10 -12.57
C THR A 29 3.74 -0.24 -11.46
N ALA A 30 4.61 0.76 -11.24
CA ALA A 30 5.58 0.75 -10.15
C ALA A 30 4.88 0.95 -8.80
N VAL A 31 3.88 1.83 -8.73
CA VAL A 31 3.03 2.01 -7.53
C VAL A 31 2.33 0.70 -7.17
N LEU A 32 1.68 0.03 -8.11
CA LEU A 32 1.01 -1.26 -7.86
C LEU A 32 1.99 -2.36 -7.40
N ARG A 33 3.19 -2.44 -7.99
CA ARG A 33 4.23 -3.37 -7.51
C ARG A 33 4.68 -3.05 -6.10
N GLN A 34 4.83 -1.77 -5.75
CA GLN A 34 5.19 -1.35 -4.40
C GLN A 34 4.06 -1.69 -3.40
N ALA A 35 2.81 -1.47 -3.76
CA ALA A 35 1.65 -1.83 -2.93
C ALA A 35 1.61 -3.33 -2.66
N LEU A 36 1.83 -4.17 -3.69
CA LEU A 36 1.87 -5.62 -3.51
C LEU A 36 2.99 -6.06 -2.55
N LYS A 37 4.19 -5.49 -2.69
CA LYS A 37 5.31 -5.77 -1.77
C LYS A 37 5.02 -5.34 -0.33
N LEU A 38 4.38 -4.18 -0.16
CA LEU A 38 3.99 -3.68 1.15
C LEU A 38 2.97 -4.62 1.80
N TYR A 39 1.97 -5.07 1.04
CA TYR A 39 0.97 -6.00 1.52
C TYR A 39 1.61 -7.32 1.98
N GLN A 40 2.50 -7.90 1.17
CA GLN A 40 3.26 -9.10 1.54
C GLN A 40 4.08 -8.93 2.83
N LEU A 41 4.71 -7.77 3.02
CA LEU A 41 5.49 -7.50 4.23
C LEU A 41 4.59 -7.40 5.46
N VAL A 42 3.43 -6.75 5.31
CA VAL A 42 2.44 -6.63 6.39
C VAL A 42 1.90 -8.00 6.77
N ASP A 43 1.51 -8.83 5.80
CA ASP A 43 1.01 -10.19 6.04
C ASP A 43 2.02 -11.02 6.83
N VAL A 44 3.27 -11.08 6.38
CA VAL A 44 4.34 -11.82 7.08
C VAL A 44 4.50 -11.32 8.51
N ARG A 45 4.41 -9.99 8.73
CA ARG A 45 4.57 -9.41 10.07
C ARG A 45 3.39 -9.75 10.98
N LEU A 46 2.17 -9.77 10.45
CA LEU A 46 0.95 -10.12 11.18
C LEU A 46 0.93 -11.62 11.52
N GLU A 47 1.31 -12.50 10.59
CA GLU A 47 1.41 -13.95 10.82
C GLU A 47 2.39 -14.30 11.95
N GLN A 48 3.44 -13.48 12.12
CA GLN A 48 4.41 -13.60 13.22
C GLN A 48 3.91 -13.01 14.55
N GLY A 49 2.63 -12.62 14.66
CA GLY A 49 2.04 -11.98 15.84
C GLY A 49 2.45 -10.52 16.01
N GLY A 50 3.02 -9.89 14.99
CA GLY A 50 3.33 -8.46 14.98
C GLY A 50 2.07 -7.61 14.87
N LYS A 51 2.18 -6.34 15.25
CA LYS A 51 1.10 -5.34 15.15
C LYS A 51 1.56 -4.18 14.27
N LEU A 52 0.63 -3.60 13.52
CA LEU A 52 0.87 -2.42 12.71
C LEU A 52 0.31 -1.18 13.44
N PHE A 53 1.15 -0.17 13.61
CA PHE A 53 0.77 1.11 14.21
C PHE A 53 1.12 2.25 13.27
N PHE A 54 0.25 3.24 13.18
CA PHE A 54 0.63 4.57 12.69
C PHE A 54 1.05 5.42 13.88
N GLU A 55 2.25 5.98 13.80
CA GLU A 55 2.77 6.93 14.79
C GLU A 55 2.64 8.33 14.20
N ASP A 56 2.01 9.24 14.95
CA ASP A 56 2.08 10.66 14.68
C ASP A 56 3.41 11.19 15.26
N ASP A 57 4.26 11.75 14.41
CA ASP A 57 5.58 12.21 14.84
C ASP A 57 5.52 13.42 15.79
N ALA A 58 4.47 14.23 15.73
CA ALA A 58 4.29 15.43 16.55
C ALA A 58 3.69 15.11 17.92
N THR A 59 2.70 14.21 17.99
CA THR A 59 2.01 13.87 19.26
C THR A 59 2.52 12.59 19.90
N LYS A 60 3.26 11.75 19.15
CA LYS A 60 3.67 10.39 19.54
C LYS A 60 2.51 9.44 19.83
N GLU A 61 1.30 9.81 19.43
CA GLU A 61 0.14 8.94 19.52
C GLU A 61 0.26 7.78 18.53
N LYS A 62 -0.08 6.57 19.00
CA LYS A 62 -0.07 5.34 18.20
C LYS A 62 -1.50 4.87 18.01
N ALA A 63 -1.94 4.85 16.76
CA ALA A 63 -3.20 4.21 16.37
C ALA A 63 -2.91 2.81 15.84
N GLU A 64 -3.51 1.78 16.45
CA GLU A 64 -3.43 0.41 15.95
C GLU A 64 -4.26 0.30 14.67
N LEU A 65 -3.65 -0.16 13.58
CA LEU A 65 -4.36 -0.42 12.34
C LEU A 65 -4.74 -1.90 12.29
N MET A 66 -6.03 -2.20 12.35
CA MET A 66 -6.53 -3.51 11.95
C MET A 66 -6.60 -3.55 10.42
N VAL A 67 -5.85 -4.47 9.82
CA VAL A 67 -6.05 -4.85 8.42
C VAL A 67 -7.22 -5.83 8.40
N LEU A 68 -8.30 -5.50 7.69
CA LEU A 68 -9.49 -6.36 7.52
C LEU A 68 -9.21 -7.53 6.57
#